data_AF-A0A6C0J1M1-F1
#
_entry.id   AF-A0A6C0J1M1-F1
#
_cell.length_a   1.000
_cell.length_b   1.000
_cell.length_c   1.000
_cell.angle_alpha   90.00
_cell.angle_beta   90.00
_cell.angle_gamma   90.00
#
_symmetry.space_group_name_H-M   'P 1'
#
loop_
_entity.id
_entity.type
_entity.pdbx_description
1 polymer ?
#
loop_
_entity_poly.entity_id
_entity_poly.type
_entity_poly.pdbx_seq_one_letter_code
_entity_poly.pdbx_strand_id
1 'polypeptide(L)' 'MESITRPSITRLARKAGIKSMSNDCYDCIRGIAQEELVNIVKTMLVVNSEHNTKTIMQDNIYDALKLKGHFVAQSQELSS' A
#
# COMPACT_ATOMS: atom_id res chain seq x y z
N MET A 1 -14.47 1.10 -0.54
CA MET A 1 -13.43 1.42 0.46
C MET A 1 -13.81 2.69 1.25
N GLU A 2 -14.94 2.65 1.97
CA GLU A 2 -15.45 3.83 2.71
C GLU A 2 -14.70 4.12 4.02
N SER A 3 -13.91 3.15 4.51
CA SER A 3 -13.07 3.31 5.71
C SER A 3 -11.96 4.34 5.54
N ILE A 4 -11.53 4.64 4.30
CA ILE A 4 -10.60 5.75 4.04
C ILE A 4 -11.39 7.07 4.03
N THR A 5 -11.35 7.75 5.17
CA THR A 5 -12.09 8.98 5.39
C THR A 5 -11.48 10.17 4.64
N ARG A 6 -12.31 11.17 4.29
CA ARG A 6 -11.83 12.42 3.65
C ARG A 6 -10.70 13.09 4.46
N PRO A 7 -10.79 13.22 5.81
CA PRO A 7 -9.70 13.79 6.60
C PRO A 7 -8.36 13.04 6.47
N SER A 8 -8.37 11.72 6.32
CA SER A 8 -7.14 10.94 6.15
C SER A 8 -6.46 11.23 4.80
N ILE A 9 -7.24 11.36 3.73
CA ILE A 9 -6.73 11.77 2.41
C ILE A 9 -6.20 13.20 2.46
N THR A 10 -6.95 14.12 3.09
CA THR A 10 -6.50 15.51 3.28
C THR A 10 -5.18 15.57 4.01
N ARG A 11 -4.98 14.78 5.08
CA ARG A 11 -3.72 14.73 5.83
C ARG A 11 -2.55 14.27 4.95
N LEU A 12 -2.75 13.28 4.09
CA LEU A 12 -1.72 12.87 3.11
C LEU A 12 -1.43 13.99 2.10
N ALA A 13 -2.46 14.63 1.57
CA ALA A 13 -2.31 15.76 0.64
C ALA A 13 -1.55 16.94 1.28
N ARG A 14 -1.85 17.27 2.56
CA ARG A 14 -1.11 18.29 3.31
C ARG A 14 0.35 17.91 3.53
N LYS A 15 0.63 16.65 3.87
CA LYS A 15 2.02 16.15 4.00
C LYS A 15 2.80 16.29 2.69
N ALA A 16 2.12 16.19 1.55
CA ALA A 16 2.70 16.42 0.22
C ALA A 16 2.75 17.91 -0.20
N GLY A 17 2.38 18.86 0.67
CA GLY A 17 2.42 20.30 0.38
C GLY A 17 1.22 20.84 -0.41
N ILE A 18 0.15 20.06 -0.58
CA ILE A 18 -1.03 20.48 -1.35
C ILE A 18 -1.85 21.52 -0.56
N LYS A 19 -2.10 22.69 -1.15
CA LYS A 19 -2.85 23.80 -0.54
C LYS A 19 -4.38 23.65 -0.64
N SER A 20 -4.90 23.12 -1.73
CA SER A 20 -6.33 22.89 -1.92
C SER A 20 -6.52 21.70 -2.86
N MET A 21 -7.60 20.96 -2.68
CA MET A 21 -7.89 19.74 -3.43
C MET A 21 -9.38 19.73 -3.79
N SER A 22 -9.71 19.31 -5.01
CA SER A 22 -11.10 19.19 -5.46
C SER A 22 -11.84 18.09 -4.71
N ASN A 23 -13.16 18.20 -4.62
CA ASN A 23 -14.02 17.19 -4.01
C ASN A 23 -14.03 15.87 -4.79
N ASP A 24 -13.78 15.88 -6.10
CA ASP A 24 -13.78 14.66 -6.92
C ASP A 24 -12.51 13.83 -6.71
N CYS A 25 -11.44 14.45 -6.22
CA CYS A 25 -10.17 13.77 -5.95
C CYS A 25 -10.31 12.70 -4.86
N TYR A 26 -11.22 12.86 -3.89
CA TYR A 26 -11.34 11.91 -2.79
C TYR A 26 -11.77 10.52 -3.28
N ASP A 27 -12.72 10.45 -4.20
CA ASP A 27 -13.21 9.17 -4.72
C ASP A 27 -12.25 8.57 -5.74
N CYS A 28 -11.62 9.41 -6.57
CA CYS A 28 -10.53 8.99 -7.45
C CYS A 28 -9.36 8.34 -6.67
N ILE A 29 -8.90 8.99 -5.59
CA ILE A 29 -7.81 8.46 -4.75
C ILE A 29 -8.20 7.14 -4.09
N ARG A 30 -9.46 6.97 -3.65
CA ARG A 30 -9.93 5.68 -3.12
C ARG A 30 -9.90 4.58 -4.16
N GLY A 31 -10.31 4.88 -5.40
CA GLY A 31 -10.25 3.94 -6.51
C GLY A 31 -8.83 3.48 -6.80
N ILE A 32 -7.91 4.43 -6.97
CA ILE A 32 -6.49 4.16 -7.22
C ILE A 32 -5.87 3.35 -6.08
N ALA A 33 -6.11 3.74 -4.82
CA ALA A 33 -5.57 3.02 -3.68
C ALA A 33 -6.12 1.58 -3.57
N GLN A 34 -7.37 1.36 -3.96
CA GLN A 34 -7.97 0.03 -3.95
C GLN A 34 -7.37 -0.85 -5.06
N GLU A 35 -7.22 -0.31 -6.27
CA GLU A 35 -6.60 -1.01 -7.39
C GLU A 35 -5.16 -1.41 -7.07
N GLU A 36 -4.39 -0.47 -6.52
CA GLU A 36 -3.00 -0.71 -6.14
C GLU A 36 -2.87 -1.79 -5.05
N LEU A 37 -3.72 -1.72 -4.02
CA LEU A 37 -3.73 -2.74 -2.97
C LEU A 37 -4.08 -4.12 -3.51
N VAL A 38 -5.06 -4.22 -4.42
CA VAL A 38 -5.41 -5.50 -5.07
C VAL A 38 -4.23 -6.04 -5.87
N ASN A 39 -3.49 -5.18 -6.58
CA ASN A 39 -2.33 -5.58 -7.36
C ASN A 39 -1.17 -6.09 -6.48
N ILE A 40 -0.92 -5.45 -5.34
CA ILE A 40 0.09 -5.89 -4.36
C ILE A 40 -0.34 -7.23 -3.73
N VAL A 41 -1.60 -7.35 -3.27
CA VAL A 41 -2.11 -8.57 -2.65
C VAL A 41 -2.06 -9.76 -3.60
N LYS A 42 -2.41 -9.59 -4.89
CA LYS A 42 -2.27 -10.66 -5.89
C LYS A 42 -0.83 -11.15 -6.01
N THR A 43 0.13 -10.24 -6.00
CA THR A 43 1.56 -10.57 -6.10
C THR A 43 2.03 -11.31 -4.84
N MET A 44 1.60 -10.84 -3.67
CA MET A 44 1.88 -11.47 -2.39
C MET A 44 1.33 -12.89 -2.30
N LEU A 45 0.13 -13.15 -2.86
CA LEU A 45 -0.44 -14.50 -2.90
C LEU A 45 0.38 -15.44 -3.78
N VAL A 46 0.93 -14.96 -4.89
CA VAL A 46 1.84 -15.73 -5.75
C VAL A 46 3.16 -16.03 -5.02
N VAL A 47 3.75 -15.04 -4.35
CA VAL A 47 4.96 -15.27 -3.54
C VAL A 47 4.68 -16.31 -2.45
N ASN A 48 3.55 -16.19 -1.74
CA ASN A 48 3.16 -17.11 -0.68
C ASN A 48 2.91 -18.55 -1.20
N SER A 49 2.41 -18.72 -2.42
CA SER A 49 2.20 -20.07 -2.99
C SER A 49 3.50 -20.82 -3.20
N GLU A 50 4.62 -20.14 -3.49
CA GLU A 50 5.93 -20.77 -3.62
C GLU A 50 6.42 -21.38 -2.29
N HIS A 51 5.98 -20.83 -1.17
CA HIS A 51 6.31 -21.33 0.17
C HIS A 51 5.38 -22.46 0.65
N ASN A 52 4.42 -22.92 -0.17
CA ASN A 52 3.48 -24.01 0.13
C ASN A 52 2.73 -23.85 1.49
N THR A 53 2.45 -22.62 1.89
CA THR A 53 1.74 -22.30 3.13
C THR A 53 0.44 -21.54 2.84
N LYS A 54 -0.51 -21.60 3.77
CA LYS A 54 -1.75 -20.81 3.74
C LYS A 54 -1.66 -19.53 4.59
N THR A 55 -0.53 -19.31 5.23
CA THR A 55 -0.29 -18.19 6.15
C THR A 55 0.67 -17.20 5.52
N ILE A 56 0.19 -15.99 5.27
CA ILE A 56 1.01 -14.87 4.78
C ILE A 56 1.93 -14.40 5.91
N MET A 57 3.23 -14.35 5.63
CA MET A 57 4.26 -13.79 6.52
C MET A 57 4.71 -12.40 6.07
N GLN A 58 5.45 -11.70 6.94
CA GLN A 58 6.00 -10.37 6.64
C GLN A 58 6.92 -10.40 5.41
N ASP A 59 7.73 -11.44 5.27
CA ASP A 59 8.66 -11.61 4.15
C ASP A 59 7.93 -11.63 2.80
N ASN A 60 6.75 -12.25 2.72
CA ASN A 60 5.96 -12.27 1.49
C ASN A 60 5.47 -10.87 1.10
N ILE A 61 5.24 -9.99 2.08
CA ILE A 61 4.86 -8.59 1.83
C ILE A 61 6.07 -7.84 1.25
N TYR A 62 7.25 -7.97 1.87
CA TYR A 62 8.48 -7.32 1.40
C TYR A 62 8.87 -7.78 -0.01
N ASP A 63 8.82 -9.08 -0.28
CA ASP A 63 9.13 -9.63 -1.60
C ASP A 63 8.12 -9.17 -2.66
N ALA A 64 6.82 -9.16 -2.33
CA ALA A 64 5.80 -8.66 -3.26
C ALA A 64 5.98 -7.17 -3.57
N LEU A 65 6.30 -6.35 -2.57
CA LEU A 65 6.59 -4.93 -2.75
C LEU A 65 7.83 -4.74 -3.62
N LYS A 66 8.90 -5.51 -3.37
CA LYS A 66 10.14 -5.47 -4.15
C LYS A 66 9.90 -5.83 -5.62
N LEU A 67 9.09 -6.87 -5.88
CA LEU A 67 8.69 -7.26 -7.25
C LEU A 67 7.84 -6.20 -7.95
N LYS A 68 7.11 -5.37 -7.20
CA LYS A 68 6.39 -4.20 -7.72
C LYS A 68 7.26 -2.95 -7.85
N GLY A 69 8.54 -3.02 -7.49
CA GLY A 69 9.47 -1.90 -7.54
C GLY A 69 9.41 -0.97 -6.33
N HIS A 70 8.74 -1.37 -5.25
CA HIS A 70 8.70 -0.66 -3.98
C HIS A 70 9.74 -1.24 -3.01
N PHE A 71 10.79 -0.47 -2.75
CA PHE A 71 11.85 -0.83 -1.81
C PHE A 71 11.59 -0.13 -0.47
N VAL A 72 11.03 -0.87 0.49
CA VAL A 72 10.76 -0.40 1.84
C VAL A 72 11.81 -0.96 2.80
N ALA A 73 12.29 -0.11 3.72
CA ALA A 73 13.23 -0.54 4.75
C ALA A 73 12.56 -1.51 5.72
N GLN A 74 13.29 -2.52 6.15
CA GLN A 74 12.82 -3.47 7.15
C GLN A 74 13.05 -2.91 8.56
N SER A 75 12.18 -3.25 9.51
CA SER A 75 12.31 -2.80 10.90
C SER A 75 13.66 -3.19 11.54
N GLN A 76 14.24 -4.31 11.08
CA GLN A 76 15.55 -4.80 11.52
C GLN A 76 16.69 -3.87 11.09
N GLU A 77 16.57 -3.23 9.92
CA GLU A 77 17.56 -2.30 9.36
C GLU A 77 17.55 -0.94 10.07
N LEU A 78 16.42 -0.57 10.69
CA LEU A 78 16.25 0.71 11.38
C LEU A 78 16.79 0.72 12.82
N SER A 79 17.16 -0.45 13.35
CA SER A 79 17.57 -0.63 14.75
C SER A 79 19.09 -0.53 14.96
N SER A 80 19.84 -0.06 13.95
CA SER A 80 21.31 0.07 13.95
C SER A 80 21.77 1.50 14.22
#